data_AF-A0A933RAZ6-F1
#
_entry.id   AF-A0A933RAZ6-F1
#
_cell.length_a   1.000
_cell.length_b   1.000
_cell.length_c   1.000
_cell.angle_alpha   90.00
_cell.angle_beta   90.00
_cell.angle_gamma   90.00
#
_symmetry.space_group_name_H-M   'P 1'
#
loop_
_entity.id
_entity.type
_entity.pdbx_description
1 polymer ?
#
loop_
_entity_poly.entity_id
_entity_poly.type
_entity_poly.pdbx_seq_one_letter_code
_entity_poly.pdbx_strand_id
1 'polypeptide(L)'
;MTTRRAMHRLVLTGCLAASSLGAVLGSAGAPPVHADSRADLAAPSGTQRFGSKVTILGNGNYVISDYGYDIAGATDVGAVFLYDGRSNRLISTLTGSTTNDRVGVDVEPVGTGNFVVGSYGWANGAASQAGAATWVNGTTGLNGVVSAANSLVGTRTNDYVGNDIRVLTNGNYVVGSYLWDSATAADVGAATWADGNVGVTGVVSAANSLVGTTAGDEVGTTVRALTNGNYAVSAYLWDNGAVVDAGAATWGDGTVGTVGVVSPANSIVGSHPGDHVGDSIEPLPNGNWVTGTATWSNGISTSVGAVTWRPGTSAAPGVVSAVNSIVGSTTGDEVGRVATAWCRWRTASSAAPTATAAT
;
A
#
# COMPACT_ATOMS: atom_id res chain seq x y z
N MET A 1 -22.96 -39.80 4.88
CA MET A 1 -23.06 -39.12 3.58
C MET A 1 -21.70 -38.54 3.26
N THR A 2 -20.99 -39.16 2.33
CA THR A 2 -19.63 -38.83 1.91
C THR A 2 -19.68 -37.60 1.00
N THR A 3 -19.37 -36.42 1.53
CA THR A 3 -19.20 -35.21 0.74
C THR A 3 -17.89 -35.32 -0.05
N ARG A 4 -18.01 -35.48 -1.37
CA ARG A 4 -16.88 -35.35 -2.29
C ARG A 4 -16.32 -33.92 -2.18
N ARG A 5 -15.16 -33.77 -1.54
CA ARG A 5 -14.40 -32.51 -1.56
C ARG A 5 -13.91 -32.26 -3.00
N ALA A 6 -14.31 -31.13 -3.58
CA ALA A 6 -13.81 -30.70 -4.87
C ALA A 6 -12.30 -30.40 -4.75
N MET A 7 -11.47 -31.12 -5.52
CA MET A 7 -10.06 -30.76 -5.69
C MET A 7 -10.01 -29.43 -6.46
N HIS A 8 -9.62 -28.35 -5.78
CA HIS A 8 -9.35 -27.08 -6.43
C HIS A 8 -8.00 -27.21 -7.13
N ARG A 9 -8.00 -27.23 -8.47
CA ARG A 9 -6.79 -27.27 -9.30
C ARG A 9 -6.56 -25.87 -9.88
N LEU A 10 -5.34 -25.37 -9.75
CA LEU A 10 -4.91 -24.12 -10.37
C LEU A 10 -4.03 -24.44 -11.59
N VAL A 11 -4.41 -23.94 -12.76
CA VAL A 11 -3.65 -24.08 -14.00
C VAL A 11 -2.89 -22.76 -14.25
N LEU A 12 -1.57 -22.75 -14.06
CA LEU A 12 -0.74 -21.61 -14.46
C LEU A 12 -0.36 -21.73 -15.94
N THR A 13 -0.62 -20.68 -16.72
CA THR A 13 -0.09 -20.52 -18.09
C THR A 13 0.99 -19.45 -18.05
N GLY A 14 2.26 -19.85 -18.19
CA GLY A 14 3.38 -18.91 -18.23
C GLY A 14 3.54 -18.29 -19.62
N CYS A 15 3.37 -16.99 -19.77
CA CYS A 15 3.75 -16.25 -20.97
C CYS A 15 4.95 -15.36 -20.63
N LEU A 16 6.16 -15.78 -20.98
CA LEU A 16 7.36 -14.94 -20.91
C LEU A 16 7.36 -14.00 -22.12
N ALA A 17 7.19 -12.70 -21.88
CA ALA A 17 7.42 -11.68 -22.90
C ALA A 17 8.93 -11.50 -23.11
N ALA A 18 9.46 -12.00 -24.23
CA ALA A 18 10.80 -11.67 -24.67
C ALA A 18 10.83 -10.22 -25.18
N SER A 19 11.56 -9.33 -24.50
CA SER A 19 11.86 -8.00 -25.00
C SER A 19 12.92 -8.09 -26.11
N SER A 20 12.51 -7.88 -27.36
CA SER A 20 13.43 -7.81 -28.49
C SER A 20 13.96 -6.38 -28.66
N LEU A 21 15.26 -6.16 -28.45
CA LEU A 21 15.97 -5.06 -29.10
C LEU A 21 17.43 -5.46 -29.43
N GLY A 22 17.62 -5.85 -30.70
CA GLY A 22 18.84 -5.61 -31.50
C GLY A 22 20.13 -6.38 -31.17
N ALA A 23 20.32 -7.56 -31.78
CA ALA A 23 21.66 -8.05 -32.10
C ALA A 23 21.67 -8.86 -33.41
N VAL A 24 22.70 -8.60 -34.20
CA VAL A 24 22.97 -9.05 -35.57
C VAL A 24 23.15 -10.57 -35.66
N LEU A 25 22.75 -11.13 -36.80
CA LEU A 25 22.83 -12.53 -37.21
C LEU A 25 24.18 -13.21 -36.87
N GLY A 26 24.11 -14.22 -36.00
CA GLY A 26 25.09 -15.27 -35.83
C GLY A 26 24.38 -16.55 -35.43
N SER A 27 24.41 -17.56 -36.28
CA SER A 27 23.71 -18.84 -36.10
C SER A 27 24.32 -19.64 -34.92
N ALA A 28 23.73 -19.50 -33.74
CA ALA A 28 23.83 -20.46 -32.66
C ALA A 28 22.39 -20.84 -32.28
N GLY A 29 22.12 -22.15 -32.20
CA GLY A 29 20.77 -22.71 -32.09
C GLY A 29 19.94 -22.03 -31.02
N ALA A 30 18.69 -21.70 -31.38
CA ALA A 30 17.69 -21.28 -30.41
C ALA A 30 17.65 -22.29 -29.25
N PRO A 31 17.71 -21.86 -27.98
CA PRO A 31 17.46 -22.77 -26.87
C PRO A 31 16.08 -23.41 -27.08
N PRO A 32 15.90 -24.68 -26.71
CA PRO A 32 14.62 -25.35 -26.88
C PRO A 32 13.55 -24.52 -26.18
N VAL A 33 12.53 -24.14 -26.94
CA VAL A 33 11.30 -23.56 -26.42
C VAL A 33 10.82 -24.54 -25.35
N HIS A 34 10.78 -24.10 -24.08
CA HIS A 34 10.28 -24.93 -23.00
C HIS A 34 8.87 -25.38 -23.40
N ALA A 35 8.71 -26.69 -23.56
CA ALA A 35 7.40 -27.31 -23.75
C ALA A 35 6.45 -26.81 -22.65
N ASP A 36 5.20 -26.55 -23.01
CA ASP A 36 4.07 -26.30 -22.11
C ASP A 36 3.94 -27.48 -21.13
N SER A 37 4.77 -27.50 -20.08
CA SER A 37 4.70 -28.50 -19.03
C SER A 37 3.61 -28.05 -18.08
N ARG A 38 2.36 -28.38 -18.44
CA ARG A 38 1.20 -28.29 -17.56
C ARG A 38 1.42 -29.15 -16.32
N ALA A 39 1.99 -28.55 -15.28
CA ALA A 39 2.09 -29.16 -13.97
C ALA A 39 0.90 -28.68 -13.14
N ASP A 40 -0.10 -29.54 -12.97
CA ASP A 40 -1.18 -29.30 -12.03
C ASP A 40 -0.61 -29.29 -10.60
N LEU A 41 -0.62 -28.13 -9.94
CA LEU A 41 -0.27 -28.02 -8.52
C LEU A 41 -1.42 -28.60 -7.69
N ALA A 42 -1.14 -29.64 -6.93
CA ALA A 42 -2.08 -30.18 -5.96
C ALA A 42 -2.19 -29.22 -4.76
N ALA A 43 -3.41 -28.76 -4.48
CA ALA A 43 -3.69 -27.95 -3.31
C ALA A 43 -3.38 -28.73 -2.02
N PRO A 44 -2.64 -28.16 -1.05
CA PRO A 44 -2.39 -28.78 0.25
C PRO A 44 -3.68 -29.12 1.01
N SER A 45 -3.63 -30.10 1.91
CA SER A 45 -4.78 -30.42 2.77
C SER A 45 -5.16 -29.21 3.63
N GLY A 46 -6.44 -28.90 3.75
CA GLY A 46 -6.93 -27.74 4.52
C GLY A 46 -7.23 -26.51 3.66
N THR A 47 -6.81 -26.52 2.38
CA THR A 47 -7.14 -25.42 1.47
C THR A 47 -8.64 -25.30 1.24
N GLN A 48 -9.13 -24.07 1.22
CA GLN A 48 -10.48 -23.71 0.83
C GLN A 48 -10.51 -22.81 -0.41
N ARG A 49 -9.52 -21.94 -0.56
CA ARG A 49 -9.43 -20.91 -1.62
C ARG A 49 -8.03 -20.87 -2.23
N PHE A 50 -7.45 -22.04 -2.48
CA PHE A 50 -6.12 -22.16 -3.08
C PHE A 50 -6.03 -21.37 -4.40
N GLY A 51 -5.10 -20.42 -4.46
CA GLY A 51 -4.98 -19.53 -5.63
C GLY A 51 -5.89 -18.31 -5.59
N SER A 52 -6.36 -17.89 -4.40
CA SER A 52 -7.13 -16.65 -4.27
C SER A 52 -6.32 -15.43 -4.71
N LYS A 53 -5.02 -15.44 -4.47
CA LYS A 53 -4.02 -14.58 -5.14
C LYS A 53 -2.84 -15.44 -5.59
N VAL A 54 -2.31 -15.13 -6.76
CA VAL A 54 -1.07 -15.72 -7.30
C VAL A 54 -0.14 -14.57 -7.68
N THR A 55 1.01 -14.51 -7.02
CA THR A 55 1.98 -13.41 -7.20
C THR A 55 3.28 -13.97 -7.74
N ILE A 56 3.72 -13.47 -8.89
CA ILE A 56 5.03 -13.82 -9.47
C ILE A 56 6.07 -12.84 -8.93
N LEU A 57 7.19 -13.37 -8.44
CA LEU A 57 8.27 -12.59 -7.85
C LEU A 57 9.37 -12.30 -8.88
N GLY A 58 10.13 -11.22 -8.66
CA GLY A 58 11.23 -10.82 -9.56
C GLY A 58 12.35 -11.85 -9.72
N ASN A 59 12.50 -12.77 -8.75
CA ASN A 59 13.46 -13.88 -8.83
C ASN A 59 12.94 -15.10 -9.64
N GLY A 60 11.71 -15.02 -10.15
CA GLY A 60 11.05 -16.08 -10.91
C GLY A 60 10.26 -17.09 -10.06
N ASN A 61 10.35 -17.03 -8.73
CA ASN A 61 9.47 -17.81 -7.85
C ASN A 61 8.05 -17.24 -7.84
N TYR A 62 7.10 -18.00 -7.30
CA TYR A 62 5.72 -17.54 -7.20
C TYR A 62 5.10 -17.90 -5.86
N VAL A 63 4.14 -17.08 -5.45
CA VAL A 63 3.42 -17.17 -4.19
C VAL A 63 1.96 -17.47 -4.49
N ILE A 64 1.39 -18.43 -3.77
CA ILE A 64 -0.03 -18.75 -3.81
C ILE A 64 -0.61 -18.49 -2.42
N SER A 65 -1.65 -17.67 -2.34
CA SER A 65 -2.40 -17.49 -1.09
C SER A 65 -3.68 -18.31 -1.04
N ASP A 66 -4.06 -18.65 0.18
CA ASP A 66 -5.36 -19.21 0.56
C ASP A 66 -5.73 -18.65 1.93
N TYR A 67 -6.33 -17.47 1.96
CA TYR A 67 -6.76 -16.83 3.21
C TYR A 67 -7.88 -17.59 3.95
N GLY A 68 -8.50 -18.60 3.32
CA GLY A 68 -9.51 -19.48 3.93
C GLY A 68 -8.94 -20.82 4.39
N TYR A 69 -7.62 -20.99 4.38
CA TYR A 69 -6.97 -22.25 4.77
C TYR A 69 -7.31 -22.61 6.23
N ASP A 70 -7.68 -23.87 6.45
CA ASP A 70 -7.99 -24.43 7.76
C ASP A 70 -6.83 -25.27 8.31
N ILE A 71 -6.67 -25.25 9.63
CA ILE A 71 -5.86 -26.21 10.37
C ILE A 71 -6.73 -27.03 11.31
N ALA A 72 -6.15 -28.07 11.92
CA ALA A 72 -6.86 -28.84 12.93
C ALA A 72 -7.25 -27.92 14.12
N GLY A 73 -8.55 -27.77 14.36
CA GLY A 73 -9.08 -27.00 15.49
C GLY A 73 -9.28 -25.51 15.25
N ALA A 74 -8.91 -24.95 14.09
CA ALA A 74 -9.15 -23.55 13.74
C ALA A 74 -9.45 -23.39 12.26
N THR A 75 -10.47 -22.58 11.94
CA THR A 75 -10.92 -22.32 10.56
C THR A 75 -10.44 -20.96 10.08
N ASP A 76 -10.25 -20.80 8.78
CA ASP A 76 -9.86 -19.53 8.17
C ASP A 76 -8.59 -18.91 8.80
N VAL A 77 -7.62 -19.76 9.18
CA VAL A 77 -6.33 -19.26 9.69
C VAL A 77 -5.49 -18.64 8.57
N GLY A 78 -5.76 -19.06 7.33
CA GLY A 78 -5.07 -18.59 6.15
C GLY A 78 -3.66 -19.17 5.98
N ALA A 79 -3.21 -19.22 4.74
CA ALA A 79 -1.90 -19.71 4.38
C ALA A 79 -1.34 -18.99 3.14
N VAL A 80 -0.01 -18.87 3.12
CA VAL A 80 0.77 -18.41 1.98
C VAL A 80 1.84 -19.46 1.67
N PHE A 81 1.82 -19.93 0.43
CA PHE A 81 2.71 -20.97 -0.08
C PHE A 81 3.68 -20.36 -1.08
N LEU A 82 4.99 -20.42 -0.79
CA LEU A 82 6.04 -20.00 -1.72
C LEU A 82 6.54 -21.21 -2.49
N TYR A 83 6.61 -21.11 -3.82
CA TYR A 83 7.06 -22.17 -4.71
C TYR A 83 8.25 -21.74 -5.56
N ASP A 84 9.14 -22.71 -5.82
CA ASP A 84 10.21 -22.57 -6.80
C ASP A 84 9.61 -22.51 -8.21
N GLY A 85 9.89 -21.43 -8.94
CA GLY A 85 9.29 -21.20 -10.25
C GLY A 85 9.82 -22.09 -11.37
N ARG A 86 10.91 -22.84 -11.14
CA ARG A 86 11.48 -23.75 -12.14
C ARG A 86 11.04 -25.19 -11.90
N SER A 87 11.03 -25.62 -10.64
CA SER A 87 10.73 -27.00 -10.26
C SER A 87 9.31 -27.21 -9.73
N ASN A 88 8.52 -26.14 -9.53
CA ASN A 88 7.20 -26.16 -8.89
C ASN A 88 7.20 -26.81 -7.49
N ARG A 89 8.35 -26.79 -6.81
CA ARG A 89 8.50 -27.39 -5.48
C ARG A 89 8.17 -26.33 -4.43
N LEU A 90 7.37 -26.71 -3.43
CA LEU A 90 7.10 -25.87 -2.28
C LEU A 90 8.41 -25.54 -1.54
N ILE A 91 8.69 -24.26 -1.35
CA ILE A 91 9.84 -23.72 -0.61
C ILE A 91 9.45 -23.52 0.85
N SER A 92 8.33 -22.83 1.10
CA SER A 92 7.87 -22.56 2.47
C SER A 92 6.36 -22.36 2.55
N THR A 93 5.84 -22.56 3.77
CA THR A 93 4.47 -22.23 4.13
C THR A 93 4.42 -21.34 5.36
N LEU A 94 3.77 -20.18 5.24
CA LEU A 94 3.40 -19.31 6.35
C LEU A 94 1.90 -19.43 6.62
N THR A 95 1.48 -19.62 7.86
CA THR A 95 0.05 -19.74 8.23
C THR A 95 -0.33 -18.84 9.40
N GLY A 96 -1.64 -18.68 9.62
CA GLY A 96 -2.16 -18.29 10.93
C GLY A 96 -2.09 -19.43 11.94
N SER A 97 -2.50 -19.14 13.16
CA SER A 97 -2.61 -20.11 14.26
C SER A 97 -3.98 -20.11 14.93
N THR A 98 -4.77 -19.04 14.76
CA THR A 98 -6.08 -18.87 15.37
C THR A 98 -7.16 -18.64 14.32
N THR A 99 -8.40 -18.98 14.69
CA THR A 99 -9.56 -18.84 13.81
C THR A 99 -9.71 -17.39 13.33
N ASN A 100 -9.93 -17.21 12.02
CA ASN A 100 -10.03 -15.91 11.35
C ASN A 100 -8.72 -15.09 11.26
N ASP A 101 -7.55 -15.66 11.55
CA ASP A 101 -6.28 -14.95 11.30
C ASP A 101 -6.15 -14.52 9.82
N ARG A 102 -6.73 -15.33 8.90
CA ARG A 102 -6.80 -15.05 7.46
C ARG A 102 -5.46 -14.63 6.86
N VAL A 103 -4.37 -15.28 7.25
CA VAL A 103 -3.04 -14.97 6.71
C VAL A 103 -3.03 -15.08 5.18
N GLY A 104 -2.50 -14.05 4.52
CA GLY A 104 -2.45 -14.00 3.05
C GLY A 104 -3.71 -13.46 2.38
N VAL A 105 -4.50 -12.60 3.04
CA VAL A 105 -5.55 -11.84 2.34
C VAL A 105 -4.92 -10.95 1.27
N ASP A 106 -3.77 -10.35 1.59
CA ASP A 106 -2.99 -9.59 0.63
C ASP A 106 -1.53 -10.10 0.56
N VAL A 107 -0.96 -10.03 -0.63
CA VAL A 107 0.43 -10.43 -0.91
C VAL A 107 0.99 -9.51 -1.99
N GLU A 108 1.96 -8.69 -1.64
CA GLU A 108 2.57 -7.72 -2.55
C GLU A 108 4.05 -8.02 -2.78
N PRO A 109 4.53 -8.05 -4.03
CA PRO A 109 5.95 -8.21 -4.32
C PRO A 109 6.73 -6.96 -3.89
N VAL A 110 7.85 -7.15 -3.22
CA VAL A 110 8.73 -6.07 -2.73
C VAL A 110 10.20 -6.39 -3.00
N GLY A 111 11.03 -5.36 -2.98
CA GLY A 111 12.46 -5.45 -3.25
C GLY A 111 12.74 -6.10 -4.62
N THR A 112 13.81 -6.90 -4.67
CA THR A 112 14.28 -7.55 -5.91
C THR A 112 13.76 -8.98 -6.12
N GLY A 113 12.74 -9.39 -5.35
CA GLY A 113 12.19 -10.74 -5.41
C GLY A 113 11.69 -11.27 -4.08
N ASN A 114 11.27 -10.39 -3.17
CA ASN A 114 10.65 -10.72 -1.90
C ASN A 114 9.16 -10.39 -1.96
N PHE A 115 8.45 -10.65 -0.87
CA PHE A 115 7.05 -10.27 -0.76
C PHE A 115 6.69 -9.93 0.67
N VAL A 116 5.62 -9.16 0.84
CA VAL A 116 4.99 -8.89 2.13
C VAL A 116 3.59 -9.47 2.13
N VAL A 117 3.21 -10.04 3.26
CA VAL A 117 1.90 -10.68 3.48
C VAL A 117 1.07 -9.82 4.41
N GLY A 118 -0.06 -9.34 3.93
CA GLY A 118 -1.08 -8.63 4.71
C GLY A 118 -2.05 -9.61 5.37
N SER A 119 -2.17 -9.52 6.70
CA SER A 119 -2.99 -10.41 7.53
C SER A 119 -3.82 -9.59 8.51
N TYR A 120 -4.65 -8.68 8.01
CA TYR A 120 -5.43 -7.76 8.86
C TYR A 120 -6.40 -8.47 9.83
N GLY A 121 -6.73 -9.74 9.59
CA GLY A 121 -7.56 -10.57 10.49
C GLY A 121 -6.80 -11.17 11.68
N TRP A 122 -5.45 -11.15 11.65
CA TRP A 122 -4.60 -11.83 12.62
C TRP A 122 -4.84 -11.34 14.06
N ALA A 123 -4.95 -12.29 14.99
CA ALA A 123 -5.14 -12.01 16.40
C ALA A 123 -3.81 -11.95 17.17
N ASN A 124 -3.61 -10.89 17.96
CA ASN A 124 -2.48 -10.78 18.87
C ASN A 124 -2.91 -11.16 20.31
N GLY A 125 -2.90 -12.46 20.61
CA GLY A 125 -3.43 -12.97 21.88
C GLY A 125 -4.94 -12.74 21.98
N ALA A 126 -5.38 -11.88 22.92
CA ALA A 126 -6.79 -11.55 23.10
C ALA A 126 -7.28 -10.41 22.16
N ALA A 127 -6.36 -9.70 21.50
CA ALA A 127 -6.70 -8.64 20.57
C ALA A 127 -7.07 -9.23 19.20
N SER A 128 -8.35 -9.41 18.95
CA SER A 128 -8.86 -9.88 17.65
C SER A 128 -8.65 -8.83 16.57
N GLN A 129 -8.23 -9.23 15.37
CA GLN A 129 -8.01 -8.29 14.25
C GLN A 129 -7.02 -7.17 14.60
N ALA A 130 -6.02 -7.48 15.44
CA ALA A 130 -4.87 -6.60 15.64
C ALA A 130 -4.08 -6.42 14.33
N GLY A 131 -4.12 -7.45 13.49
CA GLY A 131 -3.50 -7.46 12.18
C GLY A 131 -2.00 -7.64 12.23
N ALA A 132 -1.44 -8.03 11.09
CA ALA A 132 -0.02 -8.20 10.89
C ALA A 132 0.38 -7.92 9.44
N ALA A 133 1.59 -7.38 9.25
CA ALA A 133 2.30 -7.36 7.99
C ALA A 133 3.61 -8.14 8.13
N THR A 134 3.76 -9.23 7.37
CA THR A 134 4.91 -10.14 7.46
C THR A 134 5.74 -10.06 6.20
N TRP A 135 6.99 -9.59 6.29
CA TRP A 135 7.93 -9.68 5.18
C TRP A 135 8.47 -11.10 5.05
N VAL A 136 8.60 -11.58 3.82
CA VAL A 136 9.12 -12.91 3.51
C VAL A 136 10.15 -12.85 2.39
N ASN A 137 11.31 -13.45 2.65
CA ASN A 137 12.34 -13.63 1.62
C ASN A 137 11.82 -14.58 0.52
N GLY A 138 11.78 -14.12 -0.73
CA GLY A 138 11.20 -14.92 -1.82
C GLY A 138 12.08 -16.06 -2.32
N THR A 139 13.27 -16.26 -1.74
CA THR A 139 14.19 -17.36 -2.06
C THR A 139 14.21 -18.41 -0.96
N THR A 140 14.38 -17.99 0.31
CA THR A 140 14.43 -18.92 1.45
C THR A 140 13.06 -19.18 2.06
N GLY A 141 12.10 -18.28 1.84
CA GLY A 141 10.78 -18.33 2.44
C GLY A 141 10.77 -18.06 3.94
N LEU A 142 9.60 -18.29 4.53
CA LEU A 142 9.36 -18.27 5.97
C LEU A 142 8.42 -19.43 6.31
N ASN A 143 8.88 -20.34 7.17
CA ASN A 143 8.09 -21.48 7.62
C ASN A 143 7.55 -21.23 9.03
N GLY A 144 6.27 -21.54 9.24
CA GLY A 144 5.63 -21.47 10.55
C GLY A 144 4.45 -20.51 10.58
N VAL A 145 4.21 -19.93 11.76
CA VAL A 145 3.04 -19.07 12.01
C VAL A 145 3.42 -17.59 12.06
N VAL A 146 2.48 -16.72 11.67
CA VAL A 146 2.59 -15.27 11.91
C VAL A 146 2.67 -15.00 13.41
N SER A 147 3.59 -14.12 13.81
CA SER A 147 3.79 -13.72 15.21
C SER A 147 4.43 -12.33 15.30
N ALA A 148 4.41 -11.73 16.49
CA ALA A 148 5.11 -10.47 16.76
C ALA A 148 6.64 -10.54 16.55
N ALA A 149 7.23 -11.75 16.52
CA ALA A 149 8.66 -11.93 16.29
C ALA A 149 9.07 -11.83 14.81
N ASN A 150 8.13 -12.02 13.89
CA ASN A 150 8.40 -12.02 12.44
C ASN A 150 7.58 -11.00 11.66
N SER A 151 6.74 -10.21 12.34
CA SER A 151 5.78 -9.31 11.71
C SER A 151 5.74 -7.95 12.40
N LEU A 152 5.36 -6.92 11.65
CA LEU A 152 4.79 -5.71 12.21
C LEU A 152 3.37 -6.01 12.65
N VAL A 153 3.02 -5.70 13.90
CA VAL A 153 1.72 -6.09 14.48
C VAL A 153 1.04 -4.94 15.23
N GLY A 154 -0.29 -4.97 15.24
CA GLY A 154 -1.09 -4.23 16.19
C GLY A 154 -1.04 -4.87 17.58
N THR A 155 -1.54 -4.15 18.58
CA THR A 155 -1.63 -4.63 19.97
C THR A 155 -3.05 -4.58 20.53
N ARG A 156 -3.98 -3.99 19.77
CA ARG A 156 -5.37 -3.79 20.19
C ARG A 156 -6.34 -4.37 19.17
N THR A 157 -7.55 -4.61 19.64
CA THR A 157 -8.64 -5.10 18.79
C THR A 157 -8.96 -4.07 17.73
N ASN A 158 -9.14 -4.51 16.49
CA ASN A 158 -9.41 -3.64 15.33
C ASN A 158 -8.28 -2.68 14.91
N ASP A 159 -7.02 -2.94 15.29
CA ASP A 159 -5.89 -2.16 14.73
C ASP A 159 -5.71 -2.41 13.21
N TYR A 160 -6.15 -3.57 12.71
CA TYR A 160 -6.12 -3.97 11.29
C TYR A 160 -4.76 -3.78 10.59
N VAL A 161 -3.64 -3.93 11.29
CA VAL A 161 -2.30 -3.77 10.69
C VAL A 161 -2.15 -4.70 9.48
N GLY A 162 -1.61 -4.17 8.38
CA GLY A 162 -1.46 -4.89 7.12
C GLY A 162 -2.72 -4.95 6.25
N ASN A 163 -3.72 -4.09 6.49
CA ASN A 163 -4.87 -3.94 5.59
C ASN A 163 -4.56 -3.04 4.37
N ASP A 164 -3.63 -2.09 4.51
CA ASP A 164 -3.11 -1.28 3.40
C ASP A 164 -1.59 -1.41 3.33
N ILE A 165 -1.10 -1.92 2.21
CA ILE A 165 0.32 -2.07 1.92
C ILE A 165 0.59 -1.33 0.62
N ARG A 166 1.35 -0.23 0.72
CA ARG A 166 1.77 0.55 -0.44
C ARG A 166 3.21 0.22 -0.80
N VAL A 167 3.41 -0.51 -1.89
CA VAL A 167 4.73 -0.69 -2.49
C VAL A 167 5.21 0.62 -3.13
N LEU A 168 6.46 0.99 -2.86
CA LEU A 168 7.12 2.18 -3.37
C LEU A 168 7.88 1.86 -4.67
N THR A 169 8.16 2.89 -5.47
CA THR A 169 8.84 2.74 -6.77
C THR A 169 10.30 2.29 -6.65
N ASN A 170 10.89 2.36 -5.45
CA ASN A 170 12.23 1.82 -5.17
C ASN A 170 12.22 0.38 -4.61
N GLY A 171 11.04 -0.25 -4.51
CA GLY A 171 10.88 -1.62 -4.00
C GLY A 171 10.71 -1.72 -2.48
N ASN A 172 10.82 -0.62 -1.72
CA ASN A 172 10.41 -0.57 -0.32
C ASN A 172 8.88 -0.49 -0.21
N TYR A 173 8.34 -0.51 0.99
CA TYR A 173 6.89 -0.44 1.19
C TYR A 173 6.50 0.32 2.45
N VAL A 174 5.25 0.76 2.49
CA VAL A 174 4.65 1.41 3.66
C VAL A 174 3.40 0.64 4.05
N VAL A 175 3.26 0.32 5.33
CA VAL A 175 2.05 -0.25 5.91
C VAL A 175 1.22 0.90 6.46
N GLY A 176 0.06 1.14 5.84
CA GLY A 176 -0.97 2.03 6.37
C GLY A 176 -1.80 1.28 7.42
N SER A 177 -2.05 1.91 8.56
CA SER A 177 -2.85 1.34 9.65
C SER A 177 -3.66 2.46 10.29
N TYR A 178 -4.58 3.02 9.51
CA TYR A 178 -5.31 4.24 9.88
C TYR A 178 -6.28 4.04 11.06
N LEU A 179 -6.70 2.80 11.33
CA LEU A 179 -7.49 2.43 12.52
C LEU A 179 -6.61 2.00 13.70
N TRP A 180 -5.30 2.22 13.64
CA TRP A 180 -4.41 1.83 14.73
C TRP A 180 -4.65 2.68 15.97
N ASP A 181 -4.82 2.00 17.10
CA ASP A 181 -4.98 2.61 18.41
C ASP A 181 -3.63 2.81 19.12
N SER A 182 -3.39 4.01 19.63
CA SER A 182 -2.29 4.27 20.56
C SER A 182 -2.62 3.79 21.97
N ALA A 183 -1.64 3.84 22.89
CA ALA A 183 -1.86 3.52 24.30
C ALA A 183 -2.98 4.35 24.97
N THR A 184 -3.32 5.52 24.44
CA THR A 184 -4.22 6.49 25.11
C THR A 184 -5.40 6.96 24.27
N ALA A 185 -5.42 6.71 22.97
CA ALA A 185 -6.46 7.18 22.06
C ALA A 185 -6.73 6.15 20.96
N ALA A 186 -8.00 6.04 20.57
CA ALA A 186 -8.46 5.12 19.53
C ALA A 186 -8.32 5.73 18.13
N ASP A 187 -8.10 4.91 17.12
CA ASP A 187 -8.08 5.30 15.70
C ASP A 187 -7.16 6.52 15.41
N VAL A 188 -6.02 6.60 16.09
CA VAL A 188 -5.05 7.70 15.85
C VAL A 188 -4.30 7.50 14.53
N GLY A 189 -4.27 6.25 14.06
CA GLY A 189 -3.63 5.83 12.83
C GLY A 189 -2.11 5.80 12.86
N ALA A 190 -1.55 5.09 11.91
CA ALA A 190 -0.11 4.96 11.70
C ALA A 190 0.25 4.73 10.22
N ALA A 191 1.42 5.23 9.81
CA ALA A 191 2.09 4.83 8.59
C ALA A 191 3.52 4.36 8.91
N THR A 192 3.81 3.09 8.61
CA THR A 192 5.08 2.45 8.93
C THR A 192 5.85 2.13 7.66
N TRP A 193 7.01 2.77 7.46
CA TRP A 193 7.90 2.42 6.36
C TRP A 193 8.68 1.14 6.66
N ALA A 194 8.97 0.36 5.63
CA ALA A 194 9.74 -0.86 5.72
C ALA A 194 10.62 -1.08 4.48
N ASP A 195 11.82 -1.61 4.72
CA ASP A 195 12.77 -1.99 3.67
C ASP A 195 12.27 -3.25 2.94
N GLY A 196 12.23 -3.21 1.60
CA GLY A 196 11.78 -4.35 0.78
C GLY A 196 12.71 -5.57 0.79
N ASN A 197 13.91 -5.46 1.35
CA ASN A 197 14.94 -6.50 1.39
C ASN A 197 15.08 -7.18 2.76
N VAL A 198 14.57 -6.56 3.83
CA VAL A 198 14.64 -7.13 5.19
C VAL A 198 13.33 -7.02 5.97
N GLY A 199 12.44 -6.10 5.60
CA GLY A 199 11.16 -5.84 6.27
C GLY A 199 11.28 -5.02 7.55
N VAL A 200 10.20 -5.05 8.33
CA VAL A 200 10.11 -4.46 9.66
C VAL A 200 9.32 -5.40 10.57
N THR A 201 9.70 -5.47 11.85
CA THR A 201 9.04 -6.31 12.86
C THR A 201 8.83 -5.53 14.15
N GLY A 202 7.89 -5.99 14.97
CA GLY A 202 7.58 -5.40 16.27
C GLY A 202 6.21 -4.74 16.30
N VAL A 203 5.91 -4.07 17.40
CA VAL A 203 4.63 -3.37 17.55
C VAL A 203 4.67 -2.01 16.88
N VAL A 204 3.56 -1.58 16.28
CA VAL A 204 3.40 -0.22 15.77
C VAL A 204 3.52 0.79 16.92
N SER A 205 4.28 1.87 16.71
CA SER A 205 4.51 2.94 17.69
C SER A 205 5.09 4.19 17.03
N ALA A 206 5.15 5.31 17.75
CA ALA A 206 5.85 6.51 17.27
C ALA A 206 7.36 6.32 17.03
N ALA A 207 7.96 5.22 17.51
CA ALA A 207 9.39 4.94 17.31
C ALA A 207 9.70 4.35 15.93
N ASN A 208 8.73 3.69 15.30
CA ASN A 208 8.87 3.06 13.98
C ASN A 208 7.85 3.57 12.95
N SER A 209 6.88 4.38 13.36
CA SER A 209 5.79 4.85 12.52
C SER A 209 5.57 6.35 12.67
N LEU A 210 5.02 6.97 11.61
CA LEU A 210 4.37 8.27 11.72
C LEU A 210 2.96 8.06 12.27
N VAL A 211 2.61 8.69 13.39
CA VAL A 211 1.35 8.45 14.11
C VAL A 211 0.61 9.73 14.48
N GLY A 212 -0.70 9.61 14.69
CA GLY A 212 -1.53 10.65 15.31
C GLY A 212 -1.38 10.67 16.84
N THR A 213 -2.06 11.61 17.48
CA THR A 213 -2.10 11.75 18.94
C THR A 213 -3.51 11.89 19.49
N THR A 214 -4.47 12.28 18.66
CA THR A 214 -5.87 12.49 19.04
C THR A 214 -6.75 11.41 18.43
N ALA A 215 -7.82 11.05 19.13
CA ALA A 215 -8.70 10.00 18.67
C ALA A 215 -9.39 10.40 17.36
N GLY A 216 -9.34 9.52 16.35
CA GLY A 216 -9.89 9.80 15.02
C GLY A 216 -8.95 10.59 14.09
N ASP A 217 -7.69 10.83 14.47
CA ASP A 217 -6.70 11.46 13.58
C ASP A 217 -6.50 10.65 12.27
N GLU A 218 -6.72 9.33 12.33
CA GLU A 218 -6.68 8.38 11.20
C GLU A 218 -5.46 8.56 10.28
N VAL A 219 -4.27 8.78 10.87
CA VAL A 219 -3.02 8.95 10.12
C VAL A 219 -2.76 7.73 9.24
N GLY A 220 -2.45 7.97 7.95
CA GLY A 220 -2.19 6.88 7.00
C GLY A 220 -3.44 6.34 6.32
N THR A 221 -4.57 7.04 6.39
CA THR A 221 -5.78 6.76 5.57
C THR A 221 -5.48 6.68 4.08
N THR A 222 -4.45 7.39 3.64
CA THR A 222 -3.92 7.27 2.30
C THR A 222 -2.40 7.42 2.33
N VAL A 223 -1.71 6.45 1.73
CA VAL A 223 -0.30 6.55 1.38
C VAL A 223 -0.15 6.59 -0.14
N ARG A 224 0.55 7.61 -0.66
CA ARG A 224 0.85 7.77 -2.08
C ARG A 224 2.35 7.57 -2.31
N ALA A 225 2.70 6.59 -3.14
CA ALA A 225 4.06 6.46 -3.64
C ALA A 225 4.37 7.60 -4.62
N LEU A 226 5.54 8.22 -4.46
CA LEU A 226 6.06 9.21 -5.39
C LEU A 226 6.93 8.52 -6.46
N THR A 227 7.10 9.18 -7.60
CA THR A 227 7.84 8.64 -8.74
C THR A 227 9.35 8.56 -8.52
N ASN A 228 9.87 9.15 -7.44
CA ASN A 228 11.28 9.19 -7.08
C ASN A 228 11.67 8.24 -5.92
N GLY A 229 10.82 7.26 -5.60
CA GLY A 229 11.06 6.29 -4.52
C GLY A 229 10.54 6.71 -3.15
N ASN A 230 10.18 7.99 -2.96
CA ASN A 230 9.63 8.51 -1.72
C ASN A 230 8.10 8.32 -1.64
N TYR A 231 7.48 8.82 -0.58
CA TYR A 231 6.03 8.72 -0.40
C TYR A 231 5.45 9.96 0.28
N ALA A 232 4.13 10.07 0.27
CA ALA A 232 3.39 11.07 1.03
C ALA A 232 2.24 10.39 1.77
N VAL A 233 2.04 10.79 3.03
CA VAL A 233 1.04 10.25 3.95
C VAL A 233 -0.02 11.32 4.19
N SER A 234 -1.29 10.95 3.98
CA SER A 234 -2.45 11.75 4.35
C SER A 234 -2.85 11.48 5.79
N ALA A 235 -3.25 12.54 6.48
CA ALA A 235 -3.92 12.52 7.76
C ALA A 235 -4.93 13.68 7.77
N TYR A 236 -5.90 13.62 6.86
CA TYR A 236 -6.82 14.75 6.61
C TYR A 236 -7.78 15.03 7.77
N LEU A 237 -7.98 14.08 8.68
CA LEU A 237 -8.73 14.24 9.93
C LEU A 237 -7.86 14.62 11.13
N TRP A 238 -6.56 14.87 10.92
CA TRP A 238 -5.64 15.14 12.03
C TRP A 238 -5.96 16.46 12.76
N ASP A 239 -5.99 16.39 14.09
CA ASP A 239 -6.21 17.53 14.97
C ASP A 239 -4.91 18.31 15.24
N ASN A 240 -4.91 19.61 14.92
CA ASN A 240 -3.79 20.50 15.23
C ASN A 240 -4.00 21.15 16.61
N GLY A 241 -3.79 20.36 17.66
CA GLY A 241 -4.05 20.78 19.03
C GLY A 241 -5.55 20.95 19.30
N ALA A 242 -6.01 22.19 19.45
CA ALA A 242 -7.45 22.47 19.65
C ALA A 242 -8.22 22.68 18.33
N VAL A 243 -7.51 22.66 17.19
CA VAL A 243 -8.12 22.83 15.87
C VAL A 243 -8.49 21.47 15.32
N VAL A 244 -9.78 21.14 15.42
CA VAL A 244 -10.34 19.85 15.02
C VAL A 244 -10.31 19.68 13.50
N ASP A 245 -9.91 18.52 13.01
CA ASP A 245 -9.86 18.18 11.58
C ASP A 245 -9.11 19.23 10.74
N ALA A 246 -8.04 19.81 11.29
CA ALA A 246 -7.17 20.73 10.55
C ALA A 246 -6.53 20.02 9.34
N GLY A 247 -6.25 18.74 9.52
CA GLY A 247 -5.62 17.87 8.55
C GLY A 247 -4.12 18.13 8.41
N ALA A 248 -3.42 17.11 7.92
CA ALA A 248 -2.02 17.14 7.59
C ALA A 248 -1.69 16.30 6.35
N ALA A 249 -0.67 16.72 5.62
CA ALA A 249 0.03 15.87 4.66
C ALA A 249 1.53 15.85 4.96
N THR A 250 2.12 14.65 5.00
CA THR A 250 3.50 14.45 5.43
C THR A 250 4.30 13.77 4.34
N TRP A 251 5.44 14.33 3.97
CA TRP A 251 6.37 13.64 3.09
C TRP A 251 7.17 12.58 3.86
N GLY A 252 7.35 11.43 3.23
CA GLY A 252 8.06 10.27 3.75
C GLY A 252 9.32 9.96 2.96
N ASP A 253 10.44 9.80 3.64
CA ASP A 253 11.68 9.35 3.01
C ASP A 253 11.58 7.86 2.65
N GLY A 254 11.66 7.54 1.37
CA GLY A 254 11.53 6.16 0.87
C GLY A 254 12.71 5.25 1.20
N THR A 255 13.78 5.76 1.81
CA THR A 255 15.02 5.03 2.12
C THR A 255 15.19 4.71 3.60
N VAL A 256 14.66 5.55 4.49
CA VAL A 256 14.78 5.38 5.95
C VAL A 256 13.44 5.54 6.68
N GLY A 257 12.40 5.98 5.99
CA GLY A 257 11.10 6.30 6.57
C GLY A 257 11.05 7.65 7.28
N THR A 258 9.83 8.02 7.67
CA THR A 258 9.55 9.13 8.58
C THR A 258 8.80 8.56 9.78
N VAL A 259 9.25 8.89 10.99
CA VAL A 259 8.67 8.41 12.26
C VAL A 259 8.37 9.58 13.21
N GLY A 260 7.61 9.29 14.26
CA GLY A 260 7.21 10.25 15.28
C GLY A 260 5.76 10.69 15.13
N VAL A 261 5.37 11.72 15.87
CA VAL A 261 4.01 12.26 15.82
C VAL A 261 3.87 13.25 14.66
N VAL A 262 2.70 13.27 14.02
CA VAL A 262 2.34 14.33 13.07
C VAL A 262 2.35 15.68 13.79
N SER A 263 2.93 16.70 13.14
CA SER A 263 3.06 18.03 13.71
C SER A 263 3.31 19.09 12.63
N PRO A 264 3.17 20.39 12.97
CA PRO A 264 3.59 21.47 12.06
C PRO A 264 5.09 21.50 11.76
N ALA A 265 5.92 20.68 12.44
CA ALA A 265 7.36 20.60 12.21
C ALA A 265 7.77 19.57 11.15
N ASN A 266 6.89 18.62 10.80
CA ASN A 266 7.16 17.59 9.79
C ASN A 266 6.10 17.56 8.66
N SER A 267 4.97 18.25 8.83
CA SER A 267 3.84 18.19 7.89
C SER A 267 3.44 19.57 7.37
N ILE A 268 2.75 19.58 6.23
CA ILE A 268 1.90 20.71 5.84
C ILE A 268 0.54 20.54 6.51
N VAL A 269 0.10 21.55 7.26
CA VAL A 269 -1.08 21.45 8.13
C VAL A 269 -2.08 22.59 7.88
N GLY A 270 -3.33 22.34 8.24
CA GLY A 270 -4.37 23.37 8.36
C GLY A 270 -4.21 24.21 9.63
N SER A 271 -4.94 25.32 9.68
CA SER A 271 -4.99 26.22 10.85
C SER A 271 -6.40 26.53 11.31
N HIS A 272 -7.42 26.08 10.60
CA HIS A 272 -8.83 26.24 10.96
C HIS A 272 -9.55 24.89 11.01
N PRO A 273 -10.64 24.78 11.77
CA PRO A 273 -11.39 23.54 11.86
C PRO A 273 -11.95 23.11 10.50
N GLY A 274 -11.81 21.81 10.18
CA GLY A 274 -12.29 21.25 8.92
C GLY A 274 -11.52 21.73 7.68
N ASP A 275 -10.30 22.23 7.85
CA ASP A 275 -9.40 22.54 6.73
C ASP A 275 -9.04 21.27 5.95
N HIS A 276 -9.07 20.08 6.56
CA HIS A 276 -8.81 18.78 5.93
C HIS A 276 -7.58 18.76 4.99
N VAL A 277 -6.48 19.41 5.39
CA VAL A 277 -5.24 19.38 4.59
C VAL A 277 -4.78 17.93 4.40
N GLY A 278 -4.45 17.55 3.17
CA GLY A 278 -4.08 16.17 2.84
C GLY A 278 -5.22 15.29 2.33
N ASP A 279 -6.46 15.78 2.25
CA ASP A 279 -7.61 15.06 1.66
C ASP A 279 -7.32 14.58 0.23
N SER A 280 -6.63 15.43 -0.55
CA SER A 280 -6.06 15.04 -1.83
C SER A 280 -4.54 15.12 -1.79
N ILE A 281 -3.88 14.06 -2.28
CA ILE A 281 -2.45 14.01 -2.56
C ILE A 281 -2.26 13.44 -3.97
N GLU A 282 -1.65 14.24 -4.85
CA GLU A 282 -1.35 13.89 -6.23
C GLU A 282 0.18 13.87 -6.47
N PRO A 283 0.79 12.69 -6.65
CA PRO A 283 2.17 12.57 -7.09
C PRO A 283 2.35 13.15 -8.50
N LEU A 284 3.43 13.88 -8.72
CA LEU A 284 3.79 14.43 -10.01
C LEU A 284 4.85 13.56 -10.71
N PRO A 285 4.91 13.59 -12.07
CA PRO A 285 5.92 12.83 -12.83
C PRO A 285 7.38 13.20 -12.52
N ASN A 286 7.62 14.39 -11.96
CA ASN A 286 8.97 14.87 -11.63
C ASN A 286 9.42 14.52 -10.19
N GLY A 287 8.72 13.63 -9.51
CA GLY A 287 9.01 13.22 -8.13
C GLY A 287 8.37 14.11 -7.06
N ASN A 288 7.90 15.31 -7.40
CA ASN A 288 7.22 16.20 -6.47
C ASN A 288 5.76 15.80 -6.30
N TRP A 289 5.02 16.54 -5.48
CA TRP A 289 3.61 16.25 -5.23
C TRP A 289 2.83 17.53 -4.92
N VAL A 290 1.51 17.41 -5.04
CA VAL A 290 0.57 18.49 -4.74
C VAL A 290 -0.45 17.95 -3.75
N THR A 291 -0.83 18.76 -2.78
CA THR A 291 -2.01 18.50 -1.96
C THR A 291 -3.08 19.54 -2.22
N GLY A 292 -4.30 19.07 -2.45
CA GLY A 292 -5.49 19.88 -2.59
C GLY A 292 -6.34 19.76 -1.33
N THR A 293 -6.88 20.89 -0.87
CA THR A 293 -7.89 20.96 0.18
C THR A 293 -8.98 21.91 -0.28
N ALA A 294 -10.15 21.37 -0.62
CA ALA A 294 -11.28 22.19 -1.06
C ALA A 294 -11.94 22.96 0.08
N THR A 295 -11.81 22.47 1.32
CA THR A 295 -12.50 23.02 2.50
C THR A 295 -11.67 24.05 3.25
N TRP A 296 -10.41 24.25 2.86
CA TRP A 296 -9.51 25.20 3.51
C TRP A 296 -10.09 26.62 3.62
N SER A 297 -9.88 27.24 4.78
CA SER A 297 -10.36 28.57 5.15
C SER A 297 -9.23 29.58 5.29
N ASN A 298 -9.39 30.79 4.76
CA ASN A 298 -8.35 31.84 4.77
C ASN A 298 -8.40 32.77 6.01
N GLY A 299 -9.17 32.39 7.03
CA GLY A 299 -9.41 33.21 8.23
C GLY A 299 -10.47 34.31 8.07
N ILE A 300 -11.01 34.49 6.87
CA ILE A 300 -12.11 35.43 6.58
C ILE A 300 -13.31 34.65 6.01
N SER A 301 -13.06 33.85 4.98
CA SER A 301 -14.04 33.04 4.26
C SER A 301 -13.74 31.56 4.46
N THR A 302 -14.80 30.78 4.66
CA THR A 302 -14.75 29.32 4.76
C THR A 302 -14.75 28.66 3.39
N SER A 303 -14.12 27.49 3.26
CA SER A 303 -14.12 26.68 2.03
C SER A 303 -13.74 27.46 0.77
N VAL A 304 -12.75 28.34 0.89
CA VAL A 304 -12.14 28.99 -0.28
C VAL A 304 -11.20 28.03 -1.01
N GLY A 305 -10.70 27.03 -0.28
CA GLY A 305 -9.82 25.99 -0.78
C GLY A 305 -8.39 26.45 -1.04
N ALA A 306 -7.48 25.48 -1.11
CA ALA A 306 -6.08 25.69 -1.41
C ALA A 306 -5.47 24.51 -2.17
N VAL A 307 -4.49 24.83 -3.01
CA VAL A 307 -3.58 23.87 -3.66
C VAL A 307 -2.15 24.21 -3.27
N THR A 308 -1.48 23.25 -2.64
CA THR A 308 -0.11 23.43 -2.13
C THR A 308 0.84 22.47 -2.85
N TRP A 309 1.81 23.02 -3.57
CA TRP A 309 2.91 22.24 -4.13
C TRP A 309 3.95 21.93 -3.05
N ARG A 310 4.50 20.71 -3.08
CA ARG A 310 5.54 20.26 -2.16
C ARG A 310 6.68 19.54 -2.89
N PRO A 311 7.94 19.76 -2.47
CA PRO A 311 9.06 19.02 -3.02
C PRO A 311 8.96 17.54 -2.64
N GLY A 312 9.38 16.67 -3.53
CA GLY A 312 9.42 15.23 -3.31
C GLY A 312 10.69 14.71 -2.64
N THR A 313 11.57 15.60 -2.18
CA THR A 313 12.92 15.28 -1.68
C THR A 313 13.17 15.75 -0.24
N SER A 314 12.18 16.37 0.39
CA SER A 314 12.29 16.87 1.77
C SER A 314 10.90 17.12 2.36
N ALA A 315 10.81 17.17 3.70
CA ALA A 315 9.56 17.35 4.42
C ALA A 315 8.81 18.66 4.06
N ALA A 316 9.54 19.76 3.88
CA ALA A 316 9.00 21.10 3.63
C ALA A 316 7.74 21.40 4.47
N PRO A 317 7.85 21.41 5.82
CA PRO A 317 6.71 21.59 6.71
C PRO A 317 6.15 23.02 6.67
N GLY A 318 4.97 23.22 7.25
CA GLY A 318 4.41 24.56 7.45
C GLY A 318 2.88 24.58 7.53
N VAL A 319 2.32 25.77 7.61
CA VAL A 319 0.86 25.99 7.60
C VAL A 319 0.43 26.44 6.21
N VAL A 320 -0.70 25.93 5.71
CA VAL A 320 -1.28 26.35 4.43
C VAL A 320 -1.67 27.83 4.50
N SER A 321 -1.26 28.61 3.50
CA SER A 321 -1.52 30.05 3.43
C SER A 321 -1.42 30.57 2.00
N ALA A 322 -1.84 31.81 1.76
CA ALA A 322 -1.65 32.48 0.47
C ALA A 322 -0.17 32.70 0.07
N VAL A 323 0.79 32.48 0.99
CA VAL A 323 2.22 32.63 0.71
C VAL A 323 2.79 31.40 0.02
N ASN A 324 2.28 30.21 0.34
CA ASN A 324 2.82 28.92 -0.10
C ASN A 324 1.82 28.08 -0.91
N SER A 325 0.62 28.60 -1.13
CA SER A 325 -0.47 27.90 -1.80
C SER A 325 -1.21 28.82 -2.75
N ILE A 326 -1.76 28.24 -3.82
CA ILE A 326 -2.79 28.89 -4.63
C ILE A 326 -4.10 28.74 -3.86
N VAL A 327 -4.77 29.84 -3.55
CA VAL A 327 -5.97 29.86 -2.71
C VAL A 327 -7.14 30.53 -3.38
N GLY A 328 -8.36 30.13 -3.01
CA GLY A 328 -9.56 30.88 -3.35
C GLY A 328 -9.63 32.21 -2.58
N SER A 329 -10.52 33.08 -3.04
CA SER A 329 -10.75 34.40 -2.46
C SER A 329 -12.15 34.55 -1.85
N THR A 330 -13.11 33.75 -2.29
CA THR A 330 -14.51 33.80 -1.87
C THR A 330 -15.01 32.46 -1.34
N THR A 331 -15.97 32.52 -0.40
CA THR A 331 -16.58 31.32 0.18
C THR A 331 -17.16 30.42 -0.91
N GLY A 332 -16.77 29.15 -0.89
CA GLY A 332 -17.25 28.15 -1.85
C GLY A 332 -16.45 28.12 -3.16
N ASP A 333 -15.35 28.86 -3.29
CA ASP A 333 -14.44 28.72 -4.43
C ASP A 333 -13.90 27.28 -4.53
N GLU A 334 -13.67 26.64 -3.38
CA GLU A 334 -13.26 25.24 -3.26
C GLU A 334 -12.02 24.90 -4.13
N VAL A 335 -11.08 25.83 -4.22
CA VAL A 335 -9.83 25.64 -4.97
C VAL A 335 -9.14 24.37 -4.49
N GLY A 336 -8.72 23.51 -5.42
CA GLY A 336 -8.12 22.22 -5.09
C GLY A 336 -9.11 21.08 -4.90
N ARG A 337 -10.42 21.30 -5.10
CA ARG A 337 -11.39 20.22 -5.25
C ARG A 337 -11.04 19.33 -6.44
N VAL A 338 -10.70 18.09 -6.15
CA VAL A 338 -10.58 17.05 -7.17
C VAL A 338 -11.95 16.44 -7.37
N ALA A 339 -12.61 16.78 -8.47
CA ALA A 339 -13.81 16.04 -8.87
C ALA A 339 -13.38 14.61 -9.21
N THR A 340 -13.97 13.61 -8.57
CA THR A 340 -13.95 12.21 -9.04
C THR A 340 -14.78 12.06 -10.32
N ALA A 341 -14.53 12.91 -11.31
CA ALA A 341 -15.12 12.80 -12.63
C ALA A 341 -14.08 12.11 -13.52
N TRP A 342 -14.44 10.93 -14.01
CA TRP A 342 -13.75 10.20 -15.08
C TRP A 342 -13.36 11.13 -16.22
N CYS A 343 -12.15 11.68 -16.18
CA CYS A 343 -11.62 12.46 -17.28
C CYS A 343 -11.17 11.48 -18.36
N ARG A 344 -12.09 11.08 -19.24
CA ARG A 344 -11.69 10.57 -20.56
C ARG A 344 -10.95 11.70 -21.24
N TRP A 345 -9.65 11.54 -21.41
CA TRP A 345 -8.89 12.26 -22.41
C TRP A 345 -9.62 12.10 -23.76
N ARG A 346 -10.41 13.10 -24.18
CA ARG A 346 -10.70 13.26 -25.59
C ARG A 346 -9.40 13.77 -26.18
N THR A 347 -8.65 12.88 -26.80
CA THR A 347 -7.66 13.27 -27.80
C THR A 347 -8.40 14.15 -28.81
N ALA A 348 -8.02 15.43 -28.87
CA ALA A 348 -8.41 16.29 -29.97
C ALA A 348 -7.76 15.67 -31.22
N SER A 349 -8.55 15.04 -32.08
CA SER A 349 -8.06 14.65 -33.40
C SER A 349 -7.77 15.92 -34.17
N SER A 350 -6.50 16.14 -34.47
CA SER A 350 -6.04 17.21 -35.37
C SER A 350 -6.58 16.93 -36.78
N ALA A 351 -7.76 17.47 -37.09
CA ALA A 351 -8.19 17.64 -38.46
C ALA A 351 -7.49 18.90 -38.99
N ALA A 352 -6.53 18.70 -39.89
CA ALA A 352 -5.89 19.78 -40.63
C ALA A 352 -6.93 20.54 -41.46
N PRO A 353 -6.86 21.88 -41.55
CA PRO A 353 -7.77 22.64 -42.40
C PRO A 353 -7.47 22.34 -43.88
N THR A 354 -8.48 21.83 -44.59
CA THR A 354 -8.46 21.77 -46.06
C THR A 354 -8.49 23.19 -46.62
N ALA A 355 -7.41 23.57 -47.30
CA ALA A 355 -7.34 24.78 -48.10
C ALA A 355 -8.38 24.72 -49.24
N THR A 356 -9.32 25.67 -49.24
CA THR A 356 -10.15 25.97 -50.41
C THR A 356 -9.29 26.71 -51.44
N ALA A 357 -8.97 26.05 -52.55
CA ALA A 357 -8.46 26.71 -53.74
C ALA A 357 -9.61 27.37 -54.50
N ALA A 358 -9.36 28.59 -54.95
CA ALA A 358 -10.27 29.42 -55.71
C ALA A 358 -10.62 28.84 -57.10
N THR A 359 -11.85 29.09 -57.53
CA THR A 359 -12.21 29.54 -58.88
C THR A 359 -13.32 30.56 -58.76
#